data_AF-A0A352T6C7-F1
#
_entry.id   AF-A0A352T6C7-F1
#
_cell.length_a   1.000
_cell.length_b   1.000
_cell.length_c   1.000
_cell.angle_alpha   90.00
_cell.angle_beta   90.00
_cell.angle_gamma   90.00
#
_symmetry.space_group_name_H-M   'P 1'
#
loop_
_entity.id
_entity.type
_entity.pdbx_description
1 polymer ?
#
loop_
_entity_poly.entity_id
_entity_poly.type
_entity_poly.pdbx_seq_one_letter_code
_entity_poly.pdbx_strand_id
1 'polypeptide(L)'
;MRRKEFIDIILNGISDTFDIYHNYWFNNRKFVIYAYNYKNRDKFSTTESAKLWNVKCYEHLFFINCDNLGLDELNDLLKFTVDDIEPHFVRNDNKLPCKNHMYSYISFIII
;
A
#
# COMPACT_ATOMS: atom_id res chain seq x y z
N MET A 1 16.17 -19.37 7.58
CA MET A 1 16.27 -18.41 6.47
C MET A 1 16.58 -17.05 7.06
N ARG A 2 17.56 -16.32 6.54
CA ARG A 2 17.90 -14.99 7.06
C ARG A 2 16.84 -13.97 6.62
N ARG A 3 16.57 -12.95 7.44
CA ARG A 3 15.59 -11.87 7.15
C ARG A 3 15.73 -11.31 5.73
N LYS A 4 16.96 -11.10 5.26
CA LYS A 4 17.26 -10.64 3.90
C LYS A 4 16.79 -11.62 2.81
N GLU A 5 17.03 -12.92 2.99
CA GLU A 5 16.64 -13.94 1.99
C GLU A 5 15.11 -14.02 1.86
N PHE A 6 14.37 -13.83 2.95
CA PHE A 6 12.91 -13.79 2.91
C PHE A 6 12.38 -12.57 2.16
N ILE A 7 12.96 -11.41 2.44
CA ILE A 7 12.64 -10.17 1.71
C ILE A 7 12.91 -10.35 0.22
N ASP A 8 14.07 -10.88 -0.16
CA ASP A 8 14.45 -11.09 -1.55
C ASP A 8 13.46 -12.03 -2.29
N ILE A 9 12.96 -13.09 -1.62
CA ILE A 9 11.92 -13.97 -2.17
C ILE A 9 10.63 -13.21 -2.44
N ILE A 10 10.15 -12.41 -1.48
CA ILE A 10 8.91 -11.64 -1.65
C ILE A 10 9.08 -10.62 -2.77
N LEU A 11 10.19 -9.88 -2.77
CA LEU A 11 10.50 -8.87 -3.79
C LEU A 11 10.51 -9.48 -5.20
N ASN A 12 11.19 -10.61 -5.38
CA ASN A 12 11.21 -11.31 -6.66
C ASN A 12 9.79 -11.68 -7.12
N GLY A 13 8.93 -12.12 -6.20
CA GLY A 13 7.54 -12.48 -6.50
C GLY A 13 6.62 -11.30 -6.88
N ILE A 14 6.94 -10.07 -6.46
CA ILE A 14 6.10 -8.89 -6.72
C ILE A 14 6.69 -7.91 -7.74
N SER A 15 7.98 -8.05 -8.08
CA SER A 15 8.75 -7.07 -8.87
C SER A 15 8.20 -6.77 -10.26
N ASP A 16 7.52 -7.74 -10.90
CA ASP A 16 6.90 -7.52 -12.23
C ASP A 16 5.62 -6.66 -12.16
N THR A 17 5.07 -6.46 -10.97
CA THR A 17 3.77 -5.82 -10.79
C THR A 17 3.82 -4.59 -9.88
N PHE A 18 4.77 -4.47 -8.97
CA PHE A 18 4.87 -3.34 -8.05
C PHE A 18 6.06 -2.44 -8.38
N ASP A 19 5.84 -1.14 -8.26
CA ASP A 19 6.91 -0.16 -8.13
C ASP A 19 7.51 -0.31 -6.73
N ILE A 20 8.82 -0.61 -6.65
CA ILE A 20 9.51 -0.92 -5.38
C ILE A 20 10.46 0.23 -5.01
N TYR A 21 10.32 0.73 -3.79
CA TYR A 21 11.12 1.78 -3.18
C TYR A 21 11.85 1.24 -1.95
N HIS A 22 13.18 1.28 -1.97
CA HIS A 22 14.00 0.86 -0.82
C HIS A 22 14.29 2.03 0.12
N ASN A 23 14.39 1.74 1.43
CA ASN A 23 14.68 2.72 2.47
C ASN A 23 13.73 3.94 2.45
N TYR A 24 12.45 3.69 2.24
CA TYR A 24 11.43 4.71 2.10
C TYR A 24 11.13 5.39 3.44
N TRP A 25 11.04 6.73 3.44
CA TRP A 25 10.76 7.53 4.63
C TRP A 25 9.43 8.25 4.50
N PHE A 26 8.62 8.23 5.56
CA PHE A 26 7.38 8.99 5.65
C PHE A 26 7.10 9.37 7.10
N ASN A 27 6.82 10.65 7.37
CA ASN A 27 6.58 11.21 8.71
C ASN A 27 7.56 10.67 9.78
N ASN A 28 8.86 10.75 9.48
CA ASN A 28 9.98 10.27 10.32
C ASN A 28 10.00 8.75 10.61
N ARG A 29 9.13 7.96 9.96
CA ARG A 29 9.18 6.49 10.01
C ARG A 29 9.87 5.96 8.77
N LYS A 30 10.85 5.07 8.97
CA LYS A 30 11.56 4.38 7.90
C LYS A 30 10.93 3.01 7.65
N PHE A 31 10.60 2.75 6.39
CA PHE A 31 10.26 1.44 5.87
C PHE A 31 11.46 0.87 5.10
N VAL A 32 11.73 -0.41 5.28
CA VAL A 32 12.83 -1.07 4.56
C VAL A 32 12.52 -1.11 3.08
N ILE A 33 11.27 -1.41 2.76
CA ILE A 33 10.67 -1.37 1.43
C ILE A 33 9.29 -0.73 1.54
N TYR A 34 8.96 0.11 0.57
CA TYR A 34 7.60 0.44 0.20
C TYR A 34 7.36 -0.06 -1.23
N ALA A 35 6.32 -0.87 -1.43
CA ALA A 35 5.94 -1.33 -2.76
C ALA A 35 4.52 -0.86 -3.09
N TYR A 36 4.34 -0.35 -4.30
CA TYR A 36 3.10 0.26 -4.75
C TYR A 36 2.62 -0.35 -6.07
N ASN A 37 1.33 -0.64 -6.16
CA ASN A 37 0.69 -1.05 -7.40
C ASN A 37 -0.61 -0.26 -7.61
N TYR A 38 -0.83 0.15 -8.85
CA TYR A 38 -2.07 0.77 -9.30
C TYR A 38 -2.72 -0.09 -10.39
N LYS A 39 -3.99 -0.45 -10.19
CA LYS A 39 -4.81 -1.14 -11.19
C LYS A 39 -5.93 -0.22 -11.64
N ASN A 40 -5.92 0.08 -12.93
CA ASN A 40 -7.04 0.73 -13.60
C ASN A 40 -7.87 -0.33 -14.32
N ARG A 41 -9.13 -0.54 -13.92
CA ARG A 41 -10.03 -1.47 -14.62
C ARG A 41 -11.07 -0.68 -15.40
N ASP A 42 -10.98 -0.76 -16.72
CA ASP A 42 -12.06 -0.34 -17.61
C ASP A 42 -13.00 -1.53 -17.84
N LYS A 43 -14.23 -1.46 -17.32
CA LYS A 43 -15.29 -2.40 -17.72
C LYS A 43 -16.02 -1.83 -18.94
N PHE A 44 -15.77 -2.40 -20.11
CA PHE A 44 -16.57 -2.15 -21.30
C PHE A 44 -17.94 -2.82 -21.12
N SER A 45 -19.04 -2.07 -21.21
CA SER A 45 -20.38 -2.65 -21.42
C SER A 45 -20.96 -2.12 -22.73
N THR A 46 -21.38 -3.03 -23.59
CA THR A 46 -21.78 -2.84 -24.99
C THR A 46 -23.18 -2.22 -25.18
N THR A 47 -23.55 -1.23 -24.38
CA THR A 47 -24.83 -0.51 -24.53
C THR A 47 -24.62 0.99 -24.43
N GLU A 48 -25.14 1.74 -25.41
CA GLU A 48 -24.93 3.19 -25.65
C GLU A 48 -25.31 4.13 -24.49
N SER A 49 -25.87 3.62 -23.39
CA SER A 49 -26.22 4.38 -22.19
C SER A 49 -25.31 4.13 -20.97
N ALA A 50 -24.23 3.37 -21.15
CA ALA A 50 -23.33 3.01 -20.06
C ALA A 50 -22.27 4.09 -19.82
N LYS A 51 -22.45 4.87 -18.75
CA LYS A 51 -21.39 5.72 -18.19
C LYS A 51 -20.17 4.83 -17.90
N LEU A 52 -19.03 5.12 -18.55
CA LEU A 52 -17.76 4.47 -18.27
C LEU A 52 -17.41 4.62 -16.78
N TRP A 53 -17.49 3.55 -16.01
CA TRP A 53 -16.95 3.51 -14.66
C TRP A 53 -15.49 3.08 -14.76
N ASN A 54 -14.61 4.04 -15.04
CA ASN A 54 -13.19 3.82 -14.87
C ASN A 54 -12.90 3.66 -13.38
N VAL A 55 -12.52 2.47 -12.91
CA VAL A 55 -12.33 2.18 -11.49
C VAL A 55 -10.85 2.16 -11.13
N LYS A 56 -10.51 2.91 -10.06
CA LYS A 56 -9.16 3.02 -9.52
C LYS A 56 -9.02 2.17 -8.25
N CYS A 57 -8.08 1.23 -8.29
CA CYS A 57 -7.69 0.38 -7.16
C CYS A 57 -6.20 0.53 -6.88
N TYR A 58 -5.84 0.61 -5.60
CA TYR A 58 -4.46 0.80 -5.17
C TYR A 58 -4.05 -0.27 -4.16
N GLU A 59 -2.77 -0.62 -4.17
CA GLU A 59 -2.19 -1.58 -3.25
C GLU A 59 -0.85 -1.05 -2.74
N HIS A 60 -0.73 -0.96 -1.42
CA HIS A 60 0.41 -0.38 -0.70
C HIS A 60 0.96 -1.42 0.26
N LEU A 61 2.22 -1.81 0.07
CA LEU A 61 2.92 -2.75 0.94
C LEU A 61 4.07 -2.04 1.65
N PHE A 62 4.08 -2.09 2.97
CA PHE A 62 5.10 -1.47 3.81
C PHE A 62 5.86 -2.54 4.59
N PHE A 63 7.16 -2.64 4.37
CA PHE A 63 8.01 -3.61 5.05
C PHE A 63 8.70 -2.96 6.24
N ILE A 64 8.50 -3.54 7.42
CA ILE A 64 9.07 -3.07 8.68
C ILE A 64 9.97 -4.17 9.22
N ASN A 65 11.23 -3.83 9.50
CA ASN A 65 12.07 -4.69 10.32
C ASN A 65 11.72 -4.45 11.79
N CYS A 66 11.33 -5.50 12.50
CA CYS A 66 10.95 -5.42 13.89
C CYS A 66 11.49 -6.64 14.64
N ASP A 67 12.32 -6.41 15.65
CA ASP A 67 12.91 -7.51 16.43
C ASP A 67 11.95 -8.02 17.51
N ASN A 68 11.08 -7.16 18.05
CA ASN A 68 10.04 -7.52 19.01
C ASN A 68 8.73 -6.82 18.66
N LEU A 69 7.68 -7.60 18.40
CA LEU A 69 6.35 -7.09 18.11
C LEU A 69 5.43 -7.30 19.32
N GLY A 70 5.31 -6.26 20.15
CA GLY A 70 4.38 -6.21 21.27
C GLY A 70 3.08 -5.51 20.92
N LEU A 71 2.17 -5.46 21.91
CA LEU A 71 0.89 -4.77 21.77
C LEU A 71 1.07 -3.25 21.60
N ASP A 72 2.06 -2.66 22.26
CA ASP A 72 2.30 -1.22 22.18
C ASP A 72 2.81 -0.83 20.77
N GLU A 73 3.71 -1.62 20.18
CA GLU A 73 4.18 -1.41 18.81
C GLU A 73 3.05 -1.60 17.78
N LEU A 74 2.17 -2.58 18.00
CA LEU A 74 1.00 -2.79 17.14
C LEU A 74 -0.01 -1.63 17.25
N ASN A 75 -0.28 -1.14 18.46
CA ASN A 75 -1.18 -0.02 18.68
C ASN A 75 -0.63 1.28 18.09
N ASP A 76 0.68 1.53 18.23
CA ASP A 76 1.37 2.64 17.58
C ASP A 76 1.27 2.54 16.05
N LEU A 77 1.52 1.35 15.48
CA LEU A 77 1.42 1.15 14.03
C LEU A 77 -0.01 1.36 13.53
N LEU A 78 -1.02 0.86 14.26
CA LEU A 78 -2.42 1.06 13.93
C LEU A 78 -2.78 2.55 13.95
N LYS A 79 -2.37 3.27 15.00
CA LYS A 79 -2.61 4.70 15.12
C LYS A 79 -1.96 5.46 13.96
N PHE A 80 -0.68 5.22 13.70
CA PHE A 80 0.04 5.80 12.57
C PHE A 80 -0.62 5.46 11.21
N THR A 81 -1.20 4.26 11.10
CA THR A 81 -1.91 3.86 9.88
C THR A 81 -3.14 4.73 9.64
N VAL A 82 -3.94 4.97 10.68
CA VAL A 82 -5.19 5.73 10.61
C VAL A 82 -4.93 7.24 10.51
N ASP A 83 -3.96 7.74 11.27
CA ASP A 83 -3.71 9.17 11.43
C ASP A 83 -2.81 9.74 10.31
N ASP A 84 -1.92 8.92 9.73
CA ASP A 84 -0.91 9.38 8.76
C ASP A 84 -0.94 8.63 7.42
N ILE A 85 -0.93 7.29 7.43
CA ILE A 85 -0.80 6.50 6.20
C ILE A 85 -2.07 6.57 5.34
N GLU A 86 -3.24 6.29 5.90
CA GLU A 86 -4.50 6.31 5.14
C GLU A 86 -4.79 7.69 4.54
N PRO A 87 -4.71 8.80 5.29
CA PRO A 87 -4.96 10.13 4.74
C PRO A 87 -4.04 10.44 3.55
N HIS A 88 -2.76 10.11 3.66
CA HIS A 88 -1.79 10.42 2.62
C HIS A 88 -1.89 9.46 1.43
N PHE A 89 -1.80 8.15 1.65
CA PHE A 89 -1.68 7.17 0.56
C PHE A 89 -3.01 6.82 -0.11
N VAL A 90 -4.14 6.94 0.60
CA VAL A 90 -5.47 6.62 0.05
C VAL A 90 -6.21 7.87 -0.40
N ARG A 91 -6.16 8.92 0.41
CA ARG A 91 -6.90 10.17 0.15
C ARG A 91 -6.04 11.28 -0.46
N ASN A 92 -4.72 11.08 -0.59
CA ASN A 92 -3.81 12.10 -1.07
C ASN A 92 -3.98 13.42 -0.31
N ASP A 93 -4.03 13.32 1.02
CA ASP A 93 -4.23 14.41 1.99
C ASP A 93 -5.55 15.18 1.85
N ASN A 94 -6.51 14.64 1.10
CA ASN A 94 -7.85 15.21 0.95
C ASN A 94 -8.86 14.61 1.93
N LYS A 95 -10.04 15.23 2.02
CA LYS A 95 -11.16 14.71 2.82
C LYS A 95 -11.65 13.35 2.32
N LEU A 96 -11.64 13.12 1.01
CA LEU A 96 -12.11 11.89 0.37
C LEU A 96 -11.10 11.40 -0.67
N PRO A 97 -11.10 10.09 -0.99
CA PRO A 97 -10.29 9.56 -2.09
C PRO A 97 -10.64 10.20 -3.44
N CYS A 98 -9.76 10.01 -4.41
CA CYS A 98 -9.96 10.53 -5.76
C CYS A 98 -11.23 9.96 -6.43
N LYS A 99 -11.75 10.68 -7.44
CA LYS A 99 -12.94 10.24 -8.17
C LYS A 99 -12.75 8.82 -8.74
N ASN A 100 -13.79 8.00 -8.58
CA ASN A 100 -13.84 6.60 -8.97
C ASN A 100 -12.81 5.68 -8.28
N HIS A 101 -12.26 6.11 -7.14
CA HIS A 101 -11.61 5.21 -6.19
C HIS A 101 -12.63 4.17 -5.71
N MET A 102 -12.27 2.89 -5.78
CA MET A 102 -13.10 1.79 -5.27
C MET A 102 -12.55 1.23 -3.97
N TYR A 103 -11.25 0.95 -3.92
CA TYR A 103 -10.58 0.51 -2.70
C TYR A 103 -9.07 0.76 -2.79
N SER A 104 -8.46 0.84 -1.61
CA SER A 104 -7.01 0.70 -1.43
C SER A 104 -6.76 -0.39 -0.40
N TYR A 105 -5.75 -1.21 -0.64
CA TYR A 105 -5.19 -2.10 0.38
C TYR A 105 -3.94 -1.47 0.96
N ILE A 106 -3.89 -1.37 2.29
CA ILE A 106 -2.68 -1.04 3.05
C ILE A 106 -2.28 -2.30 3.80
N SER A 107 -1.09 -2.82 3.53
CA SER A 107 -0.56 -4.01 4.19
C SER A 107 0.81 -3.72 4.79
N PHE A 108 1.01 -4.15 6.03
CA PHE A 108 2.31 -4.13 6.69
C PHE A 108 2.89 -5.53 6.75
N ILE A 109 4.10 -5.68 6.24
CA ILE A 109 4.87 -6.92 6.31
C ILE A 109 5.95 -6.71 7.36
N ILE A 110 5.77 -7.33 8.52
CA ILE A 110 6.64 -7.18 9.69
C ILE A 110 7.56 -8.41 9.76
N ILE A 111 8.88 -8.20 9.73
CA ILE A 111 9.91 -9.25 9.62
C ILE A 111 11.04 -9.00 10.62
#